data_AF-A0A944AGE8-F1
#
_entry.id   AF-A0A944AGE8-F1
#
_cell.length_a   1.000
_cell.length_b   1.000
_cell.length_c   1.000
_cell.angle_alpha   90.00
_cell.angle_beta   90.00
_cell.angle_gamma   90.00
#
_symmetry.space_group_name_H-M   'P 1'
#
loop_
_entity.id
_entity.type
_entity.pdbx_description
1 polymer ?
#
loop_
_entity_poly.entity_id
_entity_poly.type
_entity_poly.pdbx_seq_one_letter_code
_entity_poly.pdbx_strand_id
1 'polypeptide(L)'
;MINSWGGEMVDYPERRHCCGFGFRQYLVKANRGYSISNTHKKFESMEPYHPDMIITNCPGCPYFLDRWQYVIAEMEGRTYGRDGFGIPVFTYEEVAGLVMGYDPWDLGLQLHQVAVEPLLDKIGIEYDPKAKYLGLNRKDIMKPELPKGLRCF
;
A
#
# COMPACT_ATOMS: atom_id res chain seq x y z
N MET A 1 -12.06 -4.51 -15.17
CA MET A 1 -10.89 -5.14 -14.53
C MET A 1 -11.24 -5.57 -13.11
N ILE A 2 -11.37 -4.65 -12.14
CA ILE A 2 -11.67 -5.00 -10.74
C ILE A 2 -12.90 -5.91 -10.59
N ASN A 3 -14.04 -5.53 -11.20
CA ASN A 3 -15.26 -6.36 -11.19
C ASN A 3 -15.06 -7.73 -11.86
N SER A 4 -14.16 -7.83 -12.84
CA SER A 4 -13.84 -9.08 -13.54
C SER A 4 -12.98 -10.02 -12.67
N TRP A 5 -12.26 -9.47 -11.69
CA TRP A 5 -11.48 -10.22 -10.70
C TRP A 5 -12.27 -10.50 -9.41
N GLY A 6 -13.58 -10.19 -9.39
CA GLY A 6 -14.46 -10.44 -8.24
C GLY A 6 -14.45 -9.34 -7.18
N GLY A 7 -13.77 -8.22 -7.41
CA GLY A 7 -13.80 -7.06 -6.51
C GLY A 7 -14.92 -6.08 -6.84
N GLU A 8 -15.15 -5.12 -5.93
CA GLU A 8 -16.09 -4.01 -6.13
C GLU A 8 -15.32 -2.68 -6.21
N MET A 9 -15.68 -1.82 -7.17
CA MET A 9 -15.09 -0.47 -7.24
C MET A 9 -15.79 0.47 -6.26
N VAL A 10 -15.04 0.93 -5.26
CA VAL A 10 -15.49 1.98 -4.34
C VAL A 10 -15.35 3.34 -5.01
N ASP A 11 -16.47 4.07 -5.14
CA ASP A 11 -16.47 5.46 -5.60
C ASP A 11 -16.47 6.40 -4.40
N TYR A 12 -15.53 7.36 -4.40
CA TYR A 12 -15.32 8.31 -3.32
C TYR A 12 -14.89 9.67 -3.92
N PRO A 13 -15.07 10.81 -3.22
CA PRO A 13 -15.06 12.11 -3.88
C PRO A 13 -13.71 12.47 -4.54
N GLU A 14 -12.58 12.12 -3.92
CA GLU A 14 -11.23 12.37 -4.45
C GLU A 14 -10.65 11.16 -5.22
N ARG A 15 -11.52 10.28 -5.75
CA ARG A 15 -11.07 9.13 -6.57
C ARG A 15 -10.17 9.54 -7.72
N ARG A 16 -10.50 10.63 -8.41
CA ARG A 16 -9.70 11.19 -9.51
C ARG A 16 -8.65 12.21 -9.07
N HIS A 17 -8.51 12.46 -7.77
CA HIS A 17 -7.47 13.35 -7.25
C HIS A 17 -6.08 12.71 -7.37
N CYS A 18 -5.07 13.55 -7.58
CA CYS A 18 -3.67 13.11 -7.71
C CYS A 18 -3.18 12.48 -6.39
N CYS A 19 -2.30 11.48 -6.47
CA CYS A 19 -1.60 10.92 -5.31
C CYS A 19 -0.45 11.81 -4.80
N GLY A 20 -0.22 12.97 -5.44
CA GLY A 20 0.90 13.86 -5.10
C GLY A 20 2.24 13.45 -5.71
N PHE A 21 2.31 12.33 -6.45
CA PHE A 21 3.50 11.97 -7.21
C PHE A 21 3.74 12.93 -8.38
N GLY A 22 5.00 13.34 -8.54
CA GLY A 22 5.53 13.96 -9.74
C GLY A 22 7.04 14.01 -9.67
N PHE A 23 7.75 13.83 -10.79
CA PHE A 23 9.23 13.77 -10.81
C PHE A 23 9.88 14.95 -10.08
N ARG A 24 9.36 16.16 -10.29
CA ARG A 24 9.82 17.36 -9.56
C ARG A 24 9.54 17.27 -8.06
N GLN A 25 8.37 16.77 -7.65
CA GLN A 25 7.99 16.66 -6.24
C GLN A 25 8.78 15.60 -5.49
N TYR A 26 9.25 14.58 -6.21
CA TYR A 26 10.14 13.57 -5.65
C TYR A 26 11.57 14.09 -5.48
N LEU A 27 12.13 14.75 -6.51
CA LEU A 27 13.52 15.22 -6.50
C LEU A 27 13.72 16.46 -5.64
N VAL A 28 12.77 17.40 -5.64
CA VAL A 28 12.87 18.66 -4.89
C VAL A 28 12.27 18.47 -3.50
N LYS A 29 13.12 18.19 -2.51
CA LYS A 29 12.70 17.95 -1.11
C LYS A 29 11.80 19.05 -0.53
N ALA A 30 12.00 20.31 -0.92
CA ALA A 30 11.18 21.44 -0.48
C ALA A 30 9.69 21.30 -0.87
N ASN A 31 9.38 20.50 -1.89
CA ASN A 31 8.02 20.29 -2.37
C ASN A 31 7.31 19.10 -1.71
N ARG A 32 7.93 18.39 -0.76
CA ARG A 32 7.32 17.21 -0.11
C ARG A 32 5.97 17.51 0.54
N GLY A 33 5.78 18.73 1.04
CA GLY A 33 4.49 19.17 1.59
C GLY A 33 3.34 19.11 0.57
N TYR A 34 3.62 19.29 -0.73
CA TYR A 34 2.62 19.09 -1.78
C TYR A 34 2.24 17.60 -1.89
N SER A 35 3.23 16.72 -1.93
CA SER A 35 2.99 15.27 -2.07
C SER A 35 2.18 14.70 -0.91
N ILE A 36 2.56 15.07 0.32
CA ILE A 36 1.88 14.64 1.54
C ILE A 36 0.45 15.19 1.58
N SER A 37 0.24 16.48 1.30
CA SER A 37 -1.11 17.09 1.39
C SER A 37 -2.10 16.50 0.39
N ASN A 38 -1.67 16.19 -0.84
CA ASN A 38 -2.52 15.50 -1.82
C ASN A 38 -2.85 14.06 -1.37
N THR A 39 -1.86 13.35 -0.83
CA THR A 39 -2.06 11.99 -0.31
C THR A 39 -3.00 11.97 0.88
N HIS A 40 -2.79 12.85 1.85
CA HIS A 40 -3.65 13.04 3.03
C HIS A 40 -5.09 13.31 2.60
N LYS A 41 -5.32 14.31 1.74
CA LYS A 41 -6.65 14.62 1.22
C LYS A 41 -7.33 13.42 0.55
N LYS A 42 -6.58 12.66 -0.25
CA LYS A 42 -7.10 11.47 -0.92
C LYS A 42 -7.49 10.39 0.09
N PHE A 43 -6.69 10.17 1.13
CA PHE A 43 -7.01 9.20 2.18
C PHE A 43 -8.19 9.64 3.07
N GLU A 44 -8.25 10.90 3.50
CA GLU A 44 -9.38 11.41 4.29
C GLU A 44 -10.73 11.24 3.58
N SER A 45 -10.76 11.51 2.29
CA SER A 45 -11.98 11.34 1.49
C SER A 45 -12.41 9.87 1.33
N MET A 46 -11.45 8.96 1.43
CA MET A 46 -11.60 7.54 1.14
C MET A 46 -11.93 6.75 2.41
N GLU A 47 -11.42 7.18 3.55
CA GLU A 47 -11.59 6.53 4.86
C GLU A 47 -13.05 6.16 5.21
N PRO A 48 -14.07 7.01 5.00
CA PRO A 48 -15.46 6.68 5.33
C PRO A 48 -16.03 5.52 4.51
N TYR A 49 -15.41 5.18 3.38
CA TYR A 49 -15.84 4.10 2.50
C TYR A 49 -15.15 2.77 2.83
N HIS A 50 -14.22 2.75 3.78
CA HIS A 50 -13.54 1.56 4.30
C HIS A 50 -13.03 0.58 3.23
N PRO A 51 -12.24 1.05 2.24
CA PRO A 51 -11.72 0.16 1.20
C PRO A 51 -10.74 -0.86 1.77
N ASP A 52 -10.71 -2.04 1.16
CA ASP A 52 -9.80 -3.12 1.56
C ASP A 52 -8.40 -2.98 0.94
N MET A 53 -8.33 -2.39 -0.25
CA MET A 53 -7.08 -2.14 -0.96
C MET A 53 -7.23 -1.00 -1.97
N ILE A 54 -6.11 -0.44 -2.39
CA ILE A 54 -6.03 0.54 -3.47
C ILE A 54 -5.27 -0.09 -4.64
N ILE A 55 -5.86 -0.09 -5.84
CA ILE A 55 -5.20 -0.54 -7.07
C ILE A 55 -4.84 0.67 -7.92
N THR A 56 -3.61 0.69 -8.41
CA THR A 56 -3.03 1.80 -9.16
C THR A 56 -2.47 1.33 -10.50
N ASN A 57 -2.46 2.23 -11.49
CA ASN A 57 -1.98 1.97 -12.85
C ASN A 57 -0.66 2.71 -13.18
N CYS A 58 -0.07 3.40 -12.21
CA CYS A 58 1.16 4.18 -12.38
C CYS A 58 2.12 3.75 -11.27
N PRO A 59 3.36 3.35 -11.56
CA PRO A 59 4.30 2.84 -10.54
C PRO A 59 4.67 3.88 -9.48
N GLY A 60 4.50 5.18 -9.77
CA GLY A 60 4.71 6.24 -8.78
C GLY A 60 3.58 6.38 -7.76
N CYS A 61 2.34 6.01 -8.13
CA CYS A 61 1.19 6.06 -7.23
C CYS A 61 1.31 5.10 -6.03
N PRO A 62 1.57 3.79 -6.19
CA PRO A 62 1.66 2.87 -5.06
C PRO A 62 2.85 3.26 -4.18
N TYR A 63 4.00 3.63 -4.76
CA TYR A 63 5.14 4.10 -3.98
C TYR A 63 4.79 5.28 -3.05
N PHE A 64 4.06 6.29 -3.55
CA PHE A 64 3.70 7.47 -2.76
C PHE A 64 2.60 7.14 -1.74
N LEU A 65 1.53 6.49 -2.17
CA LEU A 65 0.40 6.19 -1.29
C LEU A 65 0.79 5.19 -0.18
N ASP A 66 1.66 4.23 -0.46
CA ASP A 66 2.20 3.29 0.52
C ASP A 66 3.10 4.00 1.54
N ARG A 67 4.13 4.73 1.08
CA ARG A 67 5.11 5.37 1.98
C ARG A 67 4.55 6.56 2.76
N TRP A 68 3.65 7.33 2.17
CA TRP A 68 3.08 8.48 2.89
C TRP A 68 2.13 8.04 4.01
N GLN A 69 1.56 6.83 3.97
CA GLN A 69 0.83 6.30 5.13
C GLN A 69 1.74 6.12 6.34
N TYR A 70 2.94 5.57 6.16
CA TYR A 70 3.96 5.53 7.21
C TYR A 70 4.29 6.93 7.74
N VAL A 71 4.54 7.90 6.85
CA VAL A 71 4.91 9.25 7.26
C VAL A 71 3.78 9.97 8.00
N ILE A 72 2.54 9.88 7.50
CA ILE A 72 1.37 10.47 8.15
C ILE A 72 1.15 9.81 9.53
N ALA A 73 1.31 8.49 9.62
CA ALA A 73 1.23 7.78 10.89
C ALA A 73 2.29 8.25 11.90
N GLU A 74 3.53 8.47 11.49
CA GLU A 74 4.59 8.98 12.38
C GLU A 74 4.43 10.47 12.72
N MET A 75 3.92 11.29 11.79
CA MET A 75 3.78 12.74 11.99
C MET A 75 2.54 13.12 12.80
N GLU A 76 1.42 12.43 12.56
CA GLU A 76 0.09 12.81 13.06
C GLU A 76 -0.54 11.73 13.96
N GLY A 77 0.06 10.53 14.05
CA GLY A 77 -0.52 9.41 14.78
C GLY A 77 -1.77 8.83 14.12
N ARG A 78 -2.00 9.12 12.84
CA ARG A 78 -3.20 8.73 12.09
C ARG A 78 -2.91 7.61 11.10
N THR A 79 -3.80 6.63 11.08
CA THR A 79 -3.82 5.53 10.11
C THR A 79 -5.21 5.48 9.47
N TYR A 80 -5.29 5.04 8.22
CA TYR A 80 -6.53 5.06 7.43
C TYR A 80 -7.15 3.67 7.21
N GLY A 81 -6.41 2.60 7.54
CA GLY A 81 -6.92 1.25 7.57
C GLY A 81 -7.56 0.90 8.91
N ARG A 82 -8.00 -0.35 9.05
CA ARG A 82 -8.61 -0.85 10.29
C ARG A 82 -7.55 -1.16 11.34
N ASP A 83 -7.90 -1.08 12.63
CA ASP A 83 -7.08 -1.56 13.76
C ASP A 83 -5.62 -1.06 13.80
N GLY A 84 -5.39 0.18 13.34
CA GLY A 84 -4.06 0.81 13.30
C GLY A 84 -3.20 0.43 12.09
N PHE A 85 -3.77 -0.29 11.11
CA PHE A 85 -3.10 -0.62 9.85
C PHE A 85 -3.27 0.49 8.81
N GLY A 86 -2.40 0.48 7.80
CA GLY A 86 -2.62 1.23 6.57
C GLY A 86 -3.58 0.49 5.63
N ILE A 87 -4.01 1.17 4.58
CA ILE A 87 -4.72 0.57 3.45
C ILE A 87 -3.64 0.06 2.46
N PRO A 88 -3.56 -1.25 2.19
CA PRO A 88 -2.61 -1.81 1.23
C PRO A 88 -2.76 -1.20 -0.16
N VAL A 89 -1.65 -0.88 -0.82
CA VAL A 89 -1.65 -0.22 -2.13
C VAL A 89 -0.86 -1.04 -3.15
N PHE A 90 -1.54 -1.52 -4.18
CA PHE A 90 -0.95 -2.35 -5.21
C PHE A 90 -0.90 -1.67 -6.57
N THR A 91 0.04 -2.11 -7.38
CA THR A 91 -0.04 -2.05 -8.83
C THR A 91 -1.07 -3.05 -9.34
N TYR A 92 -1.61 -2.85 -10.55
CA TYR A 92 -2.53 -3.81 -11.13
C TYR A 92 -1.82 -5.13 -11.50
N GLU A 93 -0.51 -5.08 -11.75
CA GLU A 93 0.33 -6.25 -12.02
C GLU A 93 0.48 -7.15 -10.80
N GLU A 94 0.71 -6.57 -9.61
CA GLU A 94 0.77 -7.33 -8.34
C GLU A 94 -0.56 -8.05 -8.10
N VAL A 95 -1.69 -7.36 -8.25
CA VAL A 95 -3.01 -7.98 -8.07
C VAL A 95 -3.27 -9.05 -9.14
N ALA A 96 -2.86 -8.82 -10.38
CA ALA A 96 -2.96 -9.85 -11.41
C ALA A 96 -2.14 -11.10 -11.05
N GLY A 97 -0.92 -10.92 -10.52
CA GLY A 97 -0.10 -12.02 -10.00
C GLY A 97 -0.78 -12.81 -8.89
N LEU A 98 -1.34 -12.10 -7.91
CA LEU A 98 -2.11 -12.70 -6.81
C LEU A 98 -3.32 -13.50 -7.32
N VAL A 99 -4.09 -12.95 -8.27
CA VAL A 99 -5.24 -13.64 -8.88
C VAL A 99 -4.81 -14.88 -9.68
N MET A 100 -3.60 -14.87 -10.26
CA MET A 100 -3.03 -16.03 -10.96
C MET A 100 -2.42 -17.08 -10.02
N GLY A 101 -2.42 -16.86 -8.71
CA GLY A 101 -1.89 -17.79 -7.72
C GLY A 101 -0.37 -17.73 -7.56
N TYR A 102 0.26 -16.61 -7.90
CA TYR A 102 1.68 -16.39 -7.59
C TYR A 102 1.88 -16.18 -6.08
N ASP A 103 3.01 -16.67 -5.58
CA ASP A 103 3.42 -16.43 -4.19
C ASP A 103 3.63 -14.91 -3.94
N PRO A 104 3.03 -14.34 -2.88
CA PRO A 104 3.17 -12.92 -2.52
C PRO A 104 4.62 -12.44 -2.37
N TRP A 105 5.53 -13.31 -1.92
CA TRP A 105 6.92 -12.98 -1.66
C TRP A 105 7.79 -13.02 -2.92
N ASP A 106 7.41 -13.85 -3.89
CA ASP A 106 7.98 -13.81 -5.24
C ASP A 106 7.56 -12.55 -6.01
N LEU A 107 6.36 -12.01 -5.72
CA LEU A 107 5.90 -10.72 -6.24
C LEU A 107 6.58 -9.52 -5.57
N GLY A 108 7.29 -9.73 -4.46
CA GLY A 108 8.00 -8.65 -3.75
C GLY A 108 7.12 -7.84 -2.79
N LEU A 109 5.94 -8.34 -2.39
CA LEU A 109 5.00 -7.60 -1.55
C LEU A 109 5.53 -7.29 -0.14
N GLN A 110 6.54 -8.02 0.33
CA GLN A 110 7.28 -7.74 1.56
C GLN A 110 8.03 -6.39 1.56
N LEU A 111 8.19 -5.76 0.39
CA LEU A 111 8.84 -4.46 0.25
C LEU A 111 7.89 -3.26 0.39
N HIS A 112 6.58 -3.53 0.50
CA HIS A 112 5.58 -2.52 0.83
C HIS A 112 5.77 -2.05 2.27
N GLN A 113 5.57 -0.76 2.52
CA GLN A 113 5.62 -0.21 3.88
C GLN A 113 4.37 -0.51 4.68
N VAL A 114 3.22 -0.60 4.01
CA VAL A 114 1.97 -1.02 4.62
C VAL A 114 1.88 -2.55 4.58
N ALA A 115 1.50 -3.14 5.70
CA ALA A 115 1.27 -4.57 5.81
C ALA A 115 0.18 -5.04 4.83
N VAL A 116 0.52 -6.00 3.98
CA VAL A 116 -0.39 -6.59 2.98
C VAL A 116 -1.11 -7.83 3.52
N GLU A 117 -0.56 -8.44 4.57
CA GLU A 117 -1.03 -9.68 5.18
C GLU A 117 -2.50 -9.65 5.60
N PRO A 118 -3.05 -8.58 6.23
CA PRO A 118 -4.47 -8.54 6.58
C PRO A 118 -5.38 -8.72 5.37
N LEU A 119 -4.96 -8.21 4.21
CA LEU A 119 -5.71 -8.38 2.99
C LEU A 119 -5.55 -9.79 2.44
N LEU A 120 -4.32 -10.32 2.40
CA LEU A 120 -4.05 -11.68 1.94
C LEU A 120 -4.87 -12.70 2.73
N ASP A 121 -4.90 -12.57 4.05
CA ASP A 121 -5.71 -13.40 4.95
C ASP A 121 -7.21 -13.25 4.66
N LYS A 122 -7.68 -12.01 4.42
CA LYS A 122 -9.09 -11.72 4.12
C LYS A 122 -9.56 -12.37 2.83
N ILE A 123 -8.73 -12.36 1.78
CA ILE A 123 -9.08 -12.90 0.46
C ILE A 123 -8.67 -14.37 0.29
N GLY A 124 -8.06 -14.98 1.31
CA GLY A 124 -7.72 -16.40 1.35
C GLY A 124 -6.51 -16.78 0.50
N ILE A 125 -5.53 -15.88 0.34
CA ILE A 125 -4.27 -16.20 -0.32
C ILE A 125 -3.34 -16.87 0.69
N GLU A 126 -2.91 -18.09 0.36
CA GLU A 126 -1.93 -18.83 1.16
C GLU A 126 -0.52 -18.29 0.92
N TYR A 127 0.24 -18.08 1.99
CA TYR A 127 1.65 -17.69 1.95
C TYR A 127 2.38 -18.25 3.17
N ASP A 128 3.71 -18.43 3.09
CA ASP A 128 4.53 -18.83 4.24
C ASP A 128 5.05 -17.57 4.98
N PRO A 129 4.60 -17.26 6.22
CA PRO A 129 5.08 -16.10 6.96
C PRO A 129 6.58 -16.15 7.26
N LYS A 130 7.17 -17.35 7.33
CA LYS A 130 8.62 -17.52 7.56
C LYS A 130 9.44 -17.17 6.32
N ALA A 131 8.82 -17.17 5.14
CA ALA A 131 9.45 -16.83 3.88
C ALA A 131 9.44 -15.34 3.56
N LYS A 132 8.67 -14.51 4.29
CA LYS A 132 8.51 -13.06 4.04
C LYS A 132 9.84 -12.32 3.82
N TYR A 133 10.86 -12.63 4.62
CA TYR A 133 12.19 -11.99 4.54
C TYR A 133 13.26 -12.91 3.94
N LEU A 134 12.85 -13.91 3.17
CA LEU A 134 13.74 -14.75 2.37
C LEU A 134 13.67 -14.26 0.92
N GLY A 135 14.72 -13.59 0.46
CA GLY A 135 14.87 -13.19 -0.93
C GLY A 135 15.27 -14.36 -1.84
N LEU A 136 15.73 -14.01 -3.05
CA LEU A 136 16.18 -14.98 -4.05
C LEU A 136 17.16 -16.01 -3.46
N ASN A 137 16.96 -17.29 -3.76
CA ASN A 137 17.73 -18.42 -3.21
C ASN A 137 17.66 -18.54 -1.67
N ARG A 138 16.56 -18.10 -1.05
CA ARG A 138 16.34 -18.11 0.41
C ARG A 138 17.37 -17.28 1.19
N LYS A 139 17.95 -16.26 0.56
CA LYS A 139 18.87 -15.35 1.22
C LYS A 139 18.09 -14.42 2.15
N ASP A 140 18.46 -14.38 3.44
CA ASP A 140 17.87 -13.44 4.40
C ASP A 140 18.14 -11.98 3.95
N ILE A 141 17.07 -11.21 3.78
CA ILE A 141 17.12 -9.79 3.40
C ILE A 141 17.01 -8.83 4.60
N MET A 142 17.05 -9.38 5.81
CA MET A 142 16.86 -8.70 7.09
C MET A 142 15.44 -8.17 7.29
N LYS A 143 15.02 -8.16 8.55
CA LYS A 143 13.76 -7.54 8.96
C LYS A 143 13.93 -6.02 9.07
N PRO A 144 13.02 -5.21 8.51
CA PRO A 144 13.07 -3.75 8.67
C PRO A 144 12.77 -3.34 10.11
N GLU A 145 13.21 -2.13 10.48
CA GLU A 145 12.76 -1.49 11.71
C GLU A 145 11.26 -1.18 11.62
N LEU A 146 10.53 -1.42 12.71
CA LEU A 146 9.09 -1.23 12.73
C LEU A 146 8.72 0.22 13.08
N PRO A 147 7.73 0.83 12.38
CA PRO A 147 7.15 2.10 12.76
C PRO A 147 6.54 2.07 14.17
N LYS A 148 6.37 3.25 14.77
CA LYS A 148 5.62 3.45 16.00
C LYS A 148 4.15 3.73 15.72
N GLY A 149 3.85 4.51 14.68
CA GLY A 149 2.51 4.99 14.36
C GLY A 149 1.70 4.06 13.45
N LEU A 150 2.34 3.09 12.80
CA LEU A 150 1.71 2.20 11.84
C LEU A 150 1.89 0.75 12.29
N ARG A 151 0.80 -0.02 12.34
CA ARG A 151 0.86 -1.43 12.70
C ARG A 151 1.38 -2.26 11.52
N CYS A 152 2.37 -3.11 11.78
CA CYS A 152 2.98 -4.02 10.81
C CYS A 152 3.19 -5.41 11.44
N PHE A 153 3.47 -6.43 10.61
CA PHE A 153 3.78 -7.82 11.02
C PHE A 153 5.27 -8.15 10.92
#